data_AF-A0A4R1WHG3-F1
#
_entry.id   AF-A0A4R1WHG3-F1
#
_cell.length_a   1.000
_cell.length_b   1.000
_cell.length_c   1.000
_cell.angle_alpha   90.00
_cell.angle_beta   90.00
_cell.angle_gamma   90.00
#
_symmetry.space_group_name_H-M   'P 1'
#
loop_
_entity.id
_entity.type
_entity.pdbx_description
1 polymer ?
#
loop_
_entity_poly.entity_id
_entity_poly.type
_entity_poly.pdbx_seq_one_letter_code
_entity_poly.pdbx_strand_id
1 'polypeptide(L)'
;METFSVEPDRCGCRFEQHAPAHHRRLVSLEREPMTALVELIEMAATWDEIEYGETEPVIPPTEWIAFAEDHAWMDGDRVFDALVALASVAFPSRSRRLAAVTSLQKTAADAVPRALATV
;
A
#
# COMPACT_ATOMS: atom_id res chain seq x y z
N MET A 1 -20.66 -27.69 -19.76
CA MET A 1 -19.56 -26.82 -19.30
C MET A 1 -20.19 -25.85 -18.34
N GLU A 2 -20.22 -26.19 -17.06
CA GLU A 2 -20.84 -25.35 -16.03
C GLU A 2 -19.84 -24.25 -15.68
N THR A 3 -20.15 -23.03 -16.09
CA THR A 3 -19.43 -21.83 -15.65
C THR A 3 -19.76 -21.64 -14.17
N PHE A 4 -18.90 -22.13 -13.29
CA PHE A 4 -18.86 -21.72 -11.90
C PHE A 4 -18.49 -20.22 -11.87
N SER A 5 -19.50 -19.36 -11.97
CA SER A 5 -19.37 -17.99 -11.49
C SER A 5 -19.39 -18.06 -9.98
N VAL A 6 -18.21 -18.25 -9.39
CA VAL A 6 -18.02 -17.90 -7.98
C VAL A 6 -18.25 -16.40 -7.95
N GLU A 7 -19.46 -15.97 -7.55
CA GLU A 7 -19.66 -14.57 -7.19
C GLU A 7 -18.58 -14.26 -6.15
N PRO A 8 -17.67 -13.31 -6.41
CA PRO A 8 -16.67 -12.96 -5.41
C PRO A 8 -17.45 -12.45 -4.19
N ASP A 9 -17.11 -12.98 -3.01
CA ASP A 9 -17.63 -12.50 -1.73
C ASP A 9 -17.60 -10.97 -1.73
N ARG A 10 -18.79 -10.36 -1.78
CA ARG A 10 -18.90 -8.90 -1.72
C ARG A 10 -18.50 -8.47 -0.31
N CYS A 11 -17.47 -7.63 -0.23
CA CYS A 11 -16.94 -7.08 1.02
C CYS A 11 -17.90 -6.06 1.65
N GLY A 12 -18.64 -5.31 0.84
CA GLY A 12 -19.57 -4.25 1.25
C GLY A 12 -18.90 -2.98 1.76
N CYS A 13 -17.56 -2.89 1.76
CA CYS A 13 -16.83 -1.73 2.29
C CYS A 13 -16.94 -0.50 1.35
N ARG A 14 -16.60 0.68 1.87
CA ARG A 14 -16.65 1.95 1.11
C ARG A 14 -15.83 1.90 -0.19
N PHE A 15 -14.72 1.15 -0.17
CA PHE A 15 -13.82 1.00 -1.30
C PHE A 15 -14.42 0.13 -2.41
N GLU A 16 -15.12 -0.96 -2.07
CA GLU A 16 -15.84 -1.77 -3.06
C GLU A 16 -17.00 -0.98 -3.68
N GLN A 17 -17.72 -0.19 -2.87
CA GLN A 17 -18.82 0.65 -3.36
C GLN A 17 -18.33 1.75 -4.31
N HIS A 18 -17.15 2.32 -4.05
CA HIS A 18 -16.58 3.39 -4.85
C HIS A 18 -15.89 2.89 -6.13
N ALA A 19 -15.07 1.84 -6.02
CA ALA A 19 -14.21 1.34 -7.09
C ALA A 19 -14.19 -0.21 -7.07
N PRO A 20 -15.28 -0.88 -7.46
CA PRO A 20 -15.44 -2.32 -7.28
C PRO A 20 -14.40 -3.16 -8.04
N ALA A 21 -14.00 -2.73 -9.24
CA ALA A 21 -12.98 -3.45 -10.01
C ALA A 21 -11.59 -3.30 -9.38
N HIS A 22 -11.19 -2.07 -9.02
CA HIS A 22 -9.90 -1.82 -8.39
C HIS A 22 -9.84 -2.43 -6.97
N HIS A 23 -10.93 -2.42 -6.21
CA HIS A 23 -11.04 -3.11 -4.92
C HIS A 23 -10.68 -4.59 -5.04
N ARG A 24 -11.27 -5.31 -6.01
CA ARG A 24 -10.97 -6.74 -6.23
C ARG A 24 -9.49 -6.98 -6.53
N ARG A 25 -8.85 -6.05 -7.25
CA ARG A 25 -7.43 -6.09 -7.60
C ARG A 25 -6.53 -5.88 -6.38
N LEU A 26 -6.92 -5.02 -5.45
CA LEU A 26 -6.20 -4.84 -4.18
C LEU A 26 -6.39 -6.05 -3.26
N VAL A 27 -7.61 -6.60 -3.19
CA VAL A 27 -7.87 -7.83 -2.40
C VAL A 27 -7.16 -9.05 -2.97
N SER A 28 -6.98 -9.13 -4.30
CA SER A 28 -6.26 -10.24 -4.92
C SER A 28 -4.78 -10.28 -4.54
N LEU A 29 -4.22 -9.22 -3.94
CA LEU A 29 -2.84 -9.19 -3.43
C LEU A 29 -2.53 -10.34 -2.45
N GLU A 30 -3.52 -10.77 -1.66
CA GLU A 30 -3.34 -11.88 -0.73
C GLU A 30 -3.29 -13.25 -1.45
N ARG A 31 -4.18 -13.46 -2.42
CA ARG A 31 -4.36 -14.75 -3.10
C ARG A 31 -3.43 -14.93 -4.30
N GLU A 32 -3.15 -13.84 -5.00
CA GLU A 32 -2.42 -13.78 -6.27
C GLU A 32 -1.37 -12.65 -6.25
N PRO A 33 -0.43 -12.69 -5.29
CA PRO A 33 0.47 -11.58 -5.00
C PRO A 33 1.29 -11.15 -6.21
N MET A 34 1.82 -12.09 -7.00
CA MET A 34 2.67 -11.75 -8.15
C MET A 34 1.91 -11.00 -9.25
N THR A 35 0.70 -11.45 -9.59
CA THR A 35 -0.13 -10.81 -10.61
C THR A 35 -0.57 -9.43 -10.14
N ALA A 36 -1.12 -9.34 -8.93
CA ALA A 36 -1.58 -8.08 -8.36
C ALA A 36 -0.44 -7.06 -8.19
N LEU A 37 0.75 -7.50 -7.73
CA LEU A 37 1.89 -6.61 -7.52
C LEU A 37 2.36 -5.97 -8.83
N VAL A 38 2.48 -6.72 -9.92
CA VAL A 38 2.94 -6.15 -11.21
C VAL A 38 2.05 -4.99 -11.63
N GLU A 39 0.74 -5.20 -11.54
CA GLU A 39 -0.27 -4.25 -11.99
C GLU A 39 -0.36 -3.02 -11.06
N LEU A 40 -0.23 -3.23 -9.75
CA LEU A 40 -0.25 -2.15 -8.76
C LEU A 40 1.06 -1.35 -8.73
N ILE A 41 2.21 -1.98 -8.99
CA ILE A 41 3.50 -1.28 -9.12
C ILE A 41 3.48 -0.35 -10.32
N GLU A 42 2.99 -0.82 -11.47
CA GLU A 42 2.86 0.01 -12.66
C GLU A 42 1.99 1.23 -12.37
N MET A 43 0.80 1.02 -11.81
CA MET A 43 -0.11 2.09 -11.42
C MET A 43 0.53 3.08 -10.43
N ALA A 44 1.21 2.58 -9.40
CA ALA A 44 1.88 3.43 -8.43
C ALA A 44 2.98 4.26 -9.11
N ALA A 45 3.80 3.64 -9.96
CA ALA A 45 4.93 4.30 -10.61
C ALA A 45 4.50 5.43 -11.55
N THR A 46 3.35 5.30 -12.20
CA THR A 46 2.81 6.30 -13.14
C THR A 46 1.70 7.17 -12.53
N TRP A 47 1.47 7.09 -11.21
CA TRP A 47 0.35 7.77 -10.54
C TRP A 47 0.33 9.29 -10.78
N ASP A 48 1.50 9.94 -10.72
CA ASP A 48 1.63 11.39 -10.95
C ASP A 48 1.81 11.74 -12.45
N GLU A 49 1.84 10.75 -13.34
CA GLU A 49 2.07 10.93 -14.79
C GLU A 49 0.77 10.85 -15.61
N ILE A 50 -0.25 10.15 -15.10
CA ILE A 50 -1.48 9.83 -15.82
C ILE A 50 -2.70 10.16 -14.95
N GLU A 51 -3.77 10.66 -15.58
CA GLU A 51 -5.05 10.91 -14.92
C GLU A 51 -5.82 9.59 -14.75
N TYR A 52 -5.63 8.94 -13.60
CA TYR A 52 -6.44 7.79 -13.21
C TYR A 52 -7.84 8.20 -12.76
N GLY A 53 -8.84 7.36 -13.04
CA GLY A 53 -10.20 7.56 -12.53
C GLY A 53 -11.18 8.20 -13.51
N GLU A 54 -10.72 8.66 -14.69
CA GLU A 54 -11.60 9.30 -15.68
C GLU A 54 -12.62 8.33 -16.31
N THR A 55 -12.18 7.11 -16.61
CA THR A 55 -12.99 6.09 -17.28
C THR A 55 -13.55 5.05 -16.32
N GLU A 56 -12.75 4.62 -15.34
CA GLU A 56 -13.13 3.68 -14.30
C GLU A 56 -12.63 4.17 -12.94
N PRO A 57 -13.48 4.19 -11.88
CA PRO A 57 -13.06 4.65 -10.55
C PRO A 57 -11.93 3.81 -9.98
N VAL A 58 -10.99 4.48 -9.31
CA VAL A 58 -9.83 3.85 -8.70
C VAL A 58 -9.62 4.34 -7.26
N ILE A 59 -9.13 3.46 -6.39
CA ILE A 59 -8.67 3.81 -5.05
C ILE A 59 -7.24 4.38 -5.16
N PRO A 60 -7.00 5.63 -4.77
CA PRO A 60 -5.69 6.25 -4.93
C PRO A 60 -4.65 5.63 -3.97
N PRO A 61 -3.35 5.66 -4.31
CA PRO A 61 -2.28 5.16 -3.44
C PRO A 61 -2.24 5.81 -2.06
N THR A 62 -2.76 7.02 -1.91
CA THR A 62 -2.92 7.69 -0.60
C THR A 62 -3.89 6.98 0.34
N GLU A 63 -4.81 6.18 -0.19
CA GLU A 63 -5.81 5.44 0.58
C GLU A 63 -5.46 3.96 0.78
N TRP A 64 -4.39 3.44 0.16
CA TRP A 64 -4.03 2.03 0.23
C TRP A 64 -3.70 1.53 1.65
N ILE A 65 -3.20 2.41 2.53
CA ILE A 65 -2.97 2.07 3.94
C ILE A 65 -4.29 1.90 4.68
N ALA A 66 -5.21 2.86 4.54
CA ALA A 66 -6.54 2.76 5.14
C ALA A 66 -7.33 1.57 4.56
N PHE A 67 -7.12 1.28 3.27
CA PHE A 67 -7.65 0.07 2.65
C PHE A 67 -7.14 -1.20 3.33
N ALA A 68 -5.84 -1.29 3.62
CA ALA A 68 -5.28 -2.43 4.34
C ALA A 68 -5.90 -2.58 5.73
N GLU A 69 -6.09 -1.48 6.45
CA GLU A 69 -6.64 -1.48 7.81
C GLU A 69 -8.14 -1.87 7.85
N ASP A 70 -8.92 -1.51 6.83
CA ASP A 70 -10.36 -1.77 6.76
C ASP A 70 -10.73 -3.23 6.39
N HIS A 71 -9.75 -4.09 6.10
CA HIS A 71 -9.98 -5.49 5.67
C HIS A 71 -9.38 -6.51 6.63
N ALA A 72 -10.10 -7.62 6.82
CA ALA A 72 -9.65 -8.76 7.59
C ALA A 72 -8.87 -9.74 6.70
N TRP A 73 -7.54 -9.58 6.68
CA TRP A 73 -6.62 -10.46 5.95
C TRP A 73 -6.29 -11.73 6.75
N MET A 74 -5.94 -12.79 6.03
CA MET A 74 -5.32 -14.00 6.59
C MET A 74 -3.87 -13.73 7.02
N ASP A 75 -3.12 -12.96 6.23
CA ASP A 75 -1.74 -12.53 6.53
C ASP A 75 -1.64 -11.00 6.46
N GLY A 76 -2.17 -10.35 7.51
CA GLY A 76 -2.32 -8.90 7.57
C GLY A 76 -1.01 -8.13 7.46
N ASP A 77 0.04 -8.59 8.15
CA ASP A 77 1.35 -7.91 8.14
C ASP A 77 1.93 -7.88 6.72
N ARG A 78 1.86 -9.01 6.00
CA ARG A 78 2.36 -9.10 4.63
C ARG A 78 1.60 -8.20 3.66
N VAL A 79 0.27 -8.18 3.74
CA VAL A 79 -0.56 -7.34 2.85
C VAL A 79 -0.34 -5.86 3.16
N PHE A 80 -0.29 -5.51 4.45
CA PHE A 80 -0.03 -4.16 4.91
C PHE A 80 1.33 -3.65 4.43
N ASP A 81 2.41 -4.42 4.64
CA ASP A 81 3.76 -4.06 4.20
C ASP A 81 3.83 -3.88 2.68
N ALA A 82 3.16 -4.75 1.92
CA ALA A 82 3.09 -4.63 0.47
C ALA A 82 2.38 -3.34 0.02
N LEU A 83 1.22 -3.02 0.60
CA LEU A 83 0.49 -1.79 0.26
C LEU A 83 1.23 -0.52 0.70
N VAL A 84 1.95 -0.55 1.82
CA VAL A 84 2.84 0.54 2.26
C VAL A 84 3.99 0.74 1.28
N ALA A 85 4.64 -0.35 0.85
CA ALA A 85 5.72 -0.29 -0.13
C ALA A 85 5.24 0.27 -1.47
N LEU A 86 4.10 -0.20 -1.95
CA LEU A 86 3.46 0.28 -3.18
C LEU A 86 3.07 1.76 -3.10
N ALA A 87 2.45 2.21 -2.00
CA ALA A 87 2.12 3.62 -1.79
C ALA A 87 3.37 4.51 -1.76
N SER A 88 4.50 3.97 -1.27
CA SER A 88 5.78 4.67 -1.25
C SER A 88 6.40 4.84 -2.65
N VAL A 89 6.07 3.96 -3.60
CA VAL A 89 6.46 4.07 -5.02
C VAL A 89 5.73 5.23 -5.69
N ALA A 90 4.44 5.42 -5.38
CA ALA A 90 3.64 6.51 -5.94
C ALA A 90 4.12 7.91 -5.50
N PHE A 91 4.73 8.02 -4.33
CA PHE A 91 5.19 9.31 -3.78
C PHE A 91 6.70 9.31 -3.46
N PRO A 92 7.57 9.11 -4.46
CA PRO A 92 8.99 8.84 -4.23
C PRO A 92 9.72 10.03 -3.59
N SER A 93 9.29 11.26 -3.85
CA SER A 93 9.82 12.49 -3.26
C SER A 93 9.39 12.69 -1.79
N ARG A 94 8.30 12.05 -1.35
CA ARG A 94 7.89 11.98 0.06
C ARG A 94 8.67 10.89 0.80
N SER A 95 8.83 9.72 0.17
CA SER A 95 9.59 8.57 0.66
C SER A 95 11.08 8.92 0.87
N ARG A 96 11.69 9.64 -0.08
CA ARG A 96 13.10 10.09 0.04
C ARG A 96 13.32 11.07 1.19
N ARG A 97 12.31 11.91 1.50
CA ARG A 97 12.35 12.84 2.65
C ARG A 97 12.22 12.11 3.98
N LEU A 98 11.29 11.16 4.09
CA LEU A 98 11.15 10.31 5.29
C LEU A 98 12.43 9.51 5.56
N ALA A 99 13.01 8.87 4.55
CA ALA A 99 14.28 8.15 4.68
C ALA A 99 15.44 9.06 5.15
N ALA A 100 15.50 10.30 4.65
CA ALA A 100 16.49 11.28 5.08
C ALA A 100 16.30 11.69 6.56
N VAL A 101 15.06 11.91 7.01
CA VAL A 101 14.76 12.24 8.41
C VAL A 101 15.12 11.09 9.35
N THR A 102 14.76 9.84 8.99
CA THR A 102 15.12 8.66 9.78
C THR A 102 16.63 8.46 9.87
N SER A 103 17.35 8.69 8.77
CA SER A 103 18.82 8.62 8.75
C SER A 103 19.47 9.66 9.67
N LEU A 104 18.93 10.89 9.69
CA LEU A 104 19.39 11.96 10.60
C LEU A 104 19.09 11.67 12.08
N GLN A 105 17.96 11.03 12.39
CA GLN A 105 17.64 10.63 13.77
C GLN A 105 18.54 9.48 14.24
N LYS A 106 18.87 8.54 13.37
CA LYS A 106 19.80 7.44 13.68
C LYS A 106 21.20 7.97 13.98
N THR A 107 21.72 8.92 13.19
CA THR A 107 23.04 9.52 13.47
C THR A 107 23.04 10.34 14.76
N ALA A 108 21.93 11.02 15.10
CA ALA A 108 21.81 11.73 16.37
C ALA A 108 21.76 10.78 17.58
N ALA A 109 21.12 9.61 17.45
CA ALA A 109 21.04 8.61 18.52
C ALA A 109 22.40 7.93 18.78
N ASP A 110 23.17 7.63 17.74
CA ASP A 110 24.54 7.08 17.86
C ASP A 110 25.56 8.13 18.38
N ALA A 111 25.24 9.42 18.29
CA ALA A 111 26.12 10.51 18.72
C ALA A 111 25.99 10.89 20.20
N VAL A 112 25.10 10.26 20.99
CA VAL A 112 25.02 10.52 22.44
C VAL A 112 26.21 9.86 23.15
N PRO A 113 27.20 10.62 23.66
CA PRO A 113 28.29 10.04 24.41
C PRO A 113 27.77 9.61 25.77
N ARG A 114 28.04 8.37 26.16
CA ARG A 114 27.85 7.84 27.51
C ARG A 114 28.85 8.49 28.47
N ALA A 115 28.64 9.76 28.79
CA ALA A 115 29.43 10.51 29.76
C ALA A 115 28.53 10.94 30.92
N LEU A 116 28.43 10.08 31.94
CA LEU A 116 28.19 10.41 33.36
C LEU A 116 28.10 9.11 34.15
N ALA A 117 29.26 8.59 34.53
CA ALA A 117 29.39 7.64 35.64
C ALA A 117 30.70 7.96 36.36
N THR A 118 30.64 8.97 37.23
CA THR A 118 31.63 9.20 38.27
C THR A 118 30.90 9.71 39.49
N VAL A 119 30.59 8.79 40.42
CA VAL A 119 30.63 8.99 41.87
C VAL A 119 31.04 7.65 42.47
#